data_AF-A0A1G7ESN0-F1
#
_entry.id   AF-A0A1G7ESN0-F1
#
_cell.length_a   1.000
_cell.length_b   1.000
_cell.length_c   1.000
_cell.angle_alpha   90.00
_cell.angle_beta   90.00
_cell.angle_gamma   90.00
#
_symmetry.space_group_name_H-M   'P 1'
#
loop_
_entity.id
_entity.type
_entity.pdbx_description
1 polymer ?
#
loop_
_entity_poly.entity_id
_entity_poly.type
_entity_poly.pdbx_seq_one_letter_code
_entity_poly.pdbx_strand_id
1 'polypeptide(L)'
;MRRAKRRLERLTTSAKTKQVKSQAEQFGFGYSMPPEPEFVAIYFDQQGCSEQADRFYRHYQNERWKTVTGADIRNWKVLAADWIFDHRQHLKRQARLSKYHSII
;
A
#
# COMPACT_ATOMS: atom_id res chain seq x y z
N MET A 1 -26.43 57.38 -11.77
CA MET A 1 -27.30 56.37 -12.44
C MET A 1 -26.82 54.97 -12.09
N ARG A 2 -27.52 54.28 -11.17
CA ARG A 2 -27.21 52.90 -10.74
C ARG A 2 -27.62 51.91 -11.84
N ARG A 3 -26.69 51.14 -12.40
CA ARG A 3 -27.03 49.99 -13.25
C ARG A 3 -27.20 48.75 -12.37
N ALA A 4 -28.43 48.41 -12.04
CA ALA A 4 -28.83 47.06 -11.65
C ALA A 4 -29.11 46.23 -12.91
N LYS A 5 -28.70 44.95 -12.94
CA LYS A 5 -29.08 43.82 -13.82
C LYS A 5 -27.92 42.80 -13.80
N ARG A 6 -28.02 41.50 -13.51
CA ARG A 6 -29.11 40.52 -13.42
C ARG A 6 -28.66 39.42 -12.44
N ARG A 7 -29.52 39.00 -11.53
CA ARG A 7 -29.37 37.80 -10.69
C ARG A 7 -29.59 36.57 -11.59
N LEU A 8 -28.61 35.69 -11.71
CA LEU A 8 -28.73 34.42 -12.43
C LEU A 8 -29.11 33.33 -11.41
N GLU A 9 -30.41 33.20 -11.12
CA GLU A 9 -30.94 31.99 -10.50
C GLU A 9 -30.90 30.89 -11.58
N ARG A 10 -29.92 29.97 -11.51
CA ARG A 10 -30.02 28.71 -12.25
C ARG A 10 -30.58 27.65 -11.32
N LEU A 11 -31.85 27.37 -11.57
CA LEU A 11 -32.66 26.33 -10.98
C LEU A 11 -31.93 24.98 -10.98
N THR A 12 -32.03 24.35 -9.82
CA THR A 12 -31.98 22.91 -9.53
C THR A 12 -32.00 21.97 -10.74
N THR A 13 -30.90 21.26 -10.95
CA THR A 13 -30.96 19.88 -11.45
C THR A 13 -29.97 19.04 -10.65
N SER A 14 -30.55 18.21 -9.77
CA SER A 14 -29.88 17.10 -9.08
C SER A 14 -29.23 16.18 -10.11
N ALA A 15 -27.94 16.38 -10.38
CA ALA A 15 -27.14 15.41 -11.10
C ALA A 15 -26.65 14.38 -10.08
N LYS A 16 -27.47 13.34 -9.91
CA LYS A 16 -27.15 12.11 -9.20
C LYS A 16 -25.93 11.48 -9.90
N THR A 17 -24.72 11.84 -9.47
CA THR A 17 -23.49 11.22 -9.97
C THR A 17 -23.52 9.76 -9.57
N LYS A 18 -23.89 8.90 -10.53
CA LYS A 18 -23.72 7.46 -10.44
C LYS A 18 -22.26 7.19 -10.13
N GLN A 19 -21.99 6.74 -8.91
CA GLN A 19 -20.72 6.17 -8.49
C GLN A 19 -20.48 4.91 -9.34
N VAL A 20 -19.83 5.07 -10.49
CA VAL A 20 -19.21 3.95 -11.18
C VAL A 20 -18.01 3.58 -10.32
N LYS A 21 -18.13 2.49 -9.55
CA LYS A 21 -16.96 1.79 -9.01
C LYS A 21 -16.13 1.36 -10.21
N SER A 22 -15.17 2.18 -10.64
CA SER A 22 -14.09 1.71 -11.48
C SER A 22 -13.29 0.76 -10.61
N GLN A 23 -13.48 -0.54 -10.81
CA GLN A 23 -12.45 -1.50 -10.44
C GLN A 23 -11.20 -1.02 -11.16
N ALA A 24 -10.32 -0.33 -10.43
CA ALA A 24 -9.00 -0.03 -10.93
C ALA A 24 -8.41 -1.39 -11.26
N GLU A 25 -8.27 -1.69 -12.55
CA GLU A 25 -7.68 -2.92 -13.03
C GLU A 25 -6.38 -3.12 -12.26
N GLN A 26 -6.37 -4.12 -11.38
CA GLN A 26 -5.22 -4.36 -10.52
C GLN A 26 -4.15 -5.01 -11.38
N PHE A 27 -3.40 -4.19 -12.11
CA PHE A 27 -2.38 -4.66 -13.04
C PHE A 27 -1.11 -5.20 -12.34
N GLY A 28 -1.15 -5.39 -11.02
CA GLY A 28 0.01 -5.83 -10.26
C GLY A 28 1.19 -4.86 -10.29
N PHE A 29 1.02 -3.59 -10.68
CA PHE A 29 2.12 -2.61 -10.77
C PHE A 29 2.60 -2.04 -9.43
N GLY A 30 1.89 -2.31 -8.33
CA GLY A 30 2.26 -1.78 -7.01
C GLY A 30 1.41 -0.58 -6.56
N TYR A 31 0.68 0.06 -7.47
CA TYR A 31 -0.08 1.29 -7.19
C TYR A 31 -1.55 1.07 -6.81
N SER A 32 -2.05 -0.17 -6.93
CA SER A 32 -3.39 -0.54 -6.48
C SER A 32 -3.38 -0.77 -4.97
N MET A 33 -4.08 0.11 -4.24
CA MET A 33 -4.10 0.13 -2.78
C MET A 33 -5.54 0.02 -2.24
N PRO A 34 -5.80 -0.85 -1.25
CA PRO A 34 -4.91 -1.91 -0.77
C PRO A 34 -4.64 -2.97 -1.86
N PRO A 35 -3.46 -3.61 -1.87
CA PRO A 35 -3.20 -4.70 -2.79
C PRO A 35 -4.06 -5.91 -2.50
N GLU A 36 -4.35 -6.71 -3.53
CA GLU A 36 -4.88 -8.05 -3.33
C GLU A 36 -3.80 -8.96 -2.71
N PRO A 37 -4.16 -9.83 -1.74
CA PRO A 37 -3.21 -10.74 -1.10
C PRO A 37 -2.43 -11.61 -2.08
N GLU A 38 -3.07 -12.01 -3.19
CA GLU A 38 -2.47 -12.85 -4.21
C GLU A 38 -1.29 -12.15 -4.92
N PHE A 39 -1.41 -10.85 -5.24
CA PHE A 39 -0.30 -10.09 -5.82
C PHE A 39 0.88 -9.96 -4.86
N VAL A 40 0.60 -9.82 -3.56
CA VAL A 40 1.63 -9.79 -2.52
C VAL A 40 2.32 -11.15 -2.45
N ALA A 41 1.56 -12.24 -2.40
CA ALA A 41 2.11 -13.60 -2.37
C ALA A 41 3.02 -13.87 -3.58
N ILE A 42 2.56 -13.56 -4.80
CA ILE A 42 3.33 -13.71 -6.03
C ILE A 42 4.62 -12.88 -5.98
N TYR A 43 4.56 -11.62 -5.51
CA TYR A 43 5.74 -10.76 -5.42
C TYR A 43 6.78 -11.33 -4.46
N PHE A 44 6.36 -11.77 -3.27
CA PHE A 44 7.28 -12.34 -2.28
C PHE A 44 7.85 -13.70 -2.71
N ASP A 45 7.06 -14.51 -3.43
CA ASP A 45 7.51 -15.76 -4.03
C ASP A 45 8.61 -15.52 -5.08
N GLN A 46 8.42 -14.56 -5.98
CA GLN A 46 9.44 -14.12 -6.97
C GLN A 46 10.75 -13.65 -6.32
N GLN A 47 10.69 -13.14 -5.08
CA GLN A 47 11.86 -12.70 -4.32
C GLN A 47 12.46 -13.79 -3.41
N GLY A 48 11.90 -15.01 -3.42
CA GLY A 48 12.33 -16.12 -2.56
C GLY A 48 12.08 -15.86 -1.07
N CYS A 49 11.03 -15.12 -0.73
CA CYS A 49 10.66 -14.72 0.63
C CYS A 49 9.17 -14.98 0.92
N SER A 50 8.59 -16.02 0.35
CA SER A 50 7.15 -16.37 0.44
C SER A 50 6.64 -16.43 1.89
N GLU A 51 7.44 -16.94 2.83
CA GLU A 51 7.10 -17.00 4.26
C GLU A 51 6.82 -15.64 4.91
N GLN A 52 7.31 -14.54 4.32
CA GLN A 52 7.12 -13.19 4.83
C GLN A 52 5.86 -12.50 4.28
N ALA A 53 5.26 -13.03 3.20
CA ALA A 53 4.14 -12.39 2.51
C ALA A 53 2.95 -12.13 3.45
N ASP A 54 2.52 -13.16 4.20
CA ASP A 54 1.42 -13.08 5.15
C ASP A 54 1.70 -12.09 6.28
N ARG A 55 2.95 -12.05 6.76
CA ARG A 55 3.35 -11.16 7.86
C ARG A 55 3.32 -9.71 7.41
N PHE A 56 3.88 -9.44 6.24
CA PHE A 56 3.85 -8.13 5.60
C PHE A 56 2.41 -7.66 5.37
N TYR A 57 1.57 -8.50 4.76
CA TYR A 57 0.19 -8.13 4.43
C TYR A 57 -0.62 -7.82 5.70
N ARG A 58 -0.53 -8.66 6.73
CA ARG A 58 -1.24 -8.45 8.00
C ARG A 58 -0.77 -7.19 8.73
N HIS A 59 0.52 -6.90 8.70
CA HIS A 59 1.08 -5.70 9.30
C HIS A 59 0.45 -4.44 8.70
N TYR A 60 0.52 -4.28 7.38
CA TYR A 60 -0.05 -3.10 6.72
C TYR A 60 -1.58 -3.08 6.67
N GLN A 61 -2.24 -4.24 6.70
CA GLN A 61 -3.69 -4.32 6.86
C GLN A 61 -4.13 -3.72 8.21
N ASN A 62 -3.41 -4.01 9.29
CA ASN A 62 -3.69 -3.45 10.62
C ASN A 62 -3.42 -1.95 10.67
N GLU A 63 -2.39 -1.47 9.95
CA GLU A 63 -2.09 -0.04 9.78
C GLU A 63 -2.99 0.66 8.74
N ARG A 64 -4.01 -0.04 8.21
CA ARG A 64 -4.95 0.48 7.21
C ARG A 64 -4.27 1.03 5.96
N TRP A 65 -3.10 0.49 5.61
CA TRP A 65 -2.30 0.92 4.46
C TRP A 65 -1.99 2.43 4.46
N LYS A 66 -1.74 2.97 5.66
CA LYS A 66 -1.29 4.35 5.87
C LYS A 66 0.10 4.36 6.49
N THR A 67 0.83 5.45 6.28
CA THR A 67 2.09 5.71 6.98
C THR A 67 1.84 6.02 8.45
N VAL A 68 2.90 6.00 9.27
CA VAL A 68 2.86 6.41 10.69
C VAL A 68 2.34 7.85 10.85
N THR A 69 2.59 8.72 9.87
CA THR A 69 2.09 10.10 9.83
C THR A 69 0.63 10.22 9.36
N GLY A 70 -0.01 9.11 9.00
CA GLY A 70 -1.39 9.04 8.53
C GLY A 70 -1.60 9.27 7.03
N ALA A 71 -0.51 9.44 6.25
CA ALA A 71 -0.58 9.62 4.81
C ALA A 71 -0.86 8.30 4.09
N ASP A 72 -1.53 8.35 2.95
CA ASP A 72 -1.82 7.15 2.17
C ASP A 72 -0.54 6.63 1.50
N ILE A 73 -0.32 5.32 1.61
CA ILE A 73 0.76 4.63 0.90
C ILE A 73 0.44 4.61 -0.59
N ARG A 74 1.40 5.02 -1.42
CA ARG A 74 1.22 5.07 -2.88
C ARG A 74 1.66 3.80 -3.60
N ASN A 75 2.64 3.09 -3.04
CA ASN A 75 3.21 1.91 -3.66
C ASN A 75 3.58 0.86 -2.61
N TRP A 76 2.82 -0.24 -2.57
CA TRP A 76 3.08 -1.33 -1.62
C TRP A 76 4.33 -2.13 -1.97
N LYS A 77 4.77 -2.16 -3.23
CA LYS A 77 5.98 -2.90 -3.62
C LYS A 77 7.25 -2.27 -3.06
N VAL A 78 7.27 -0.94 -2.89
CA VAL A 78 8.39 -0.26 -2.22
C VAL A 78 8.49 -0.74 -0.77
N LEU A 79 7.37 -0.76 -0.07
CA LEU A 79 7.32 -1.27 1.29
C LEU A 79 7.68 -2.76 1.39
N ALA A 80 7.24 -3.55 0.41
CA ALA A 80 7.58 -4.97 0.34
C ALA A 80 9.09 -5.17 0.11
N ALA A 81 9.71 -4.36 -0.75
CA ALA A 81 11.15 -4.39 -0.97
C ALA A 81 11.94 -4.04 0.30
N ASP A 82 11.52 -2.98 1.01
CA ASP A 82 12.12 -2.58 2.29
C ASP A 82 11.96 -3.69 3.35
N TRP A 83 10.77 -4.28 3.46
CA TRP A 83 10.50 -5.42 4.36
C TRP A 83 11.44 -6.61 4.09
N ILE A 84 11.59 -6.98 2.81
CA ILE A 84 12.47 -8.08 2.40
C ILE A 84 13.93 -7.75 2.72
N PHE A 85 14.36 -6.51 2.47
CA PHE A 85 15.69 -6.07 2.81
C PHE A 85 15.95 -6.22 4.31
N ASP A 86 15.08 -5.67 5.16
CA ASP A 86 15.21 -5.74 6.61
C ASP A 86 15.22 -7.19 7.12
N HIS A 87 14.33 -8.03 6.60
CA HIS A 87 14.29 -9.45 6.92
C HIS A 87 15.63 -10.15 6.60
N ARG A 88 16.18 -9.91 5.41
CA ARG A 88 17.49 -10.47 5.00
C ARG A 88 18.63 -9.94 5.86
N GLN A 89 18.63 -8.65 6.22
CA GLN A 89 19.66 -8.08 7.11
C GLN A 89 19.58 -8.68 8.51
N HIS A 90 18.37 -8.89 9.02
CA HIS A 90 18.14 -9.52 10.31
C HIS A 90 18.71 -10.95 10.33
N LEU A 91 18.42 -11.78 9.32
CA LEU A 91 18.98 -13.13 9.21
C LEU A 91 20.51 -13.13 9.15
N LYS A 92 21.12 -12.22 8.37
CA LYS A 92 22.59 -12.07 8.31
C LYS A 92 23.18 -11.71 9.67
N ARG A 93 22.52 -10.82 10.42
CA ARG A 93 22.95 -10.43 11.77
C ARG A 93 22.86 -11.62 12.74
N GLN A 94 21.76 -12.36 12.72
CA GLN A 94 21.57 -13.54 13.55
C GLN A 94 22.62 -14.62 13.26
N ALA A 95 22.89 -14.90 11.99
CA ALA A 95 23.91 -15.88 11.60
C ALA A 95 25.31 -15.49 12.12
N ARG A 96 25.66 -14.19 12.06
CA ARG A 96 26.92 -13.69 12.63
C ARG A 96 26.97 -13.92 14.14
N LEU A 97 25.93 -13.54 14.88
CA LEU A 97 25.89 -13.71 16.34
C LEU A 97 25.94 -15.19 16.75
N SER A 98 25.20 -16.05 16.06
CA SER A 98 25.19 -17.50 16.31
C SER A 98 26.56 -18.15 16.07
N LYS A 99 27.33 -17.66 15.09
CA LYS A 99 28.70 -18.11 14.84
C LYS A 99 29.62 -17.83 16.03
N TYR A 100 29.39 -16.75 16.78
CA TYR A 100 30.20 -16.42 17.95
C TYR A 100 29.73 -17.13 19.22
N HIS A 101 28.42 -17.43 19.35
CA HIS A 101 27.89 -18.11 20.53
C HIS A 101 28.28 -19.58 20.66
N SER A 102 28.69 -20.23 19.56
CA SER A 102 29.14 -21.64 19.54
C SER A 102 30.62 -21.85 19.86
N ILE A 103 31.35 -20.77 20.17
CA ILE A 103 32.81 -20.79 20.42
C ILE A 103 33.14 -20.59 21.91
N ILE A 104 32.14 -20.32 22.75
CA ILE A 104 32.24 -20.19 24.22
C ILE A 104 31.59 -21.43 24.83
#